data_AF-A0A0F9PIL7-F1
#
_entry.id   AF-A0A0F9PIL7-F1
#
_cell.length_a   1.000
_cell.length_b   1.000
_cell.length_c   1.000
_cell.angle_alpha   90.00
_cell.angle_beta   90.00
_cell.angle_gamma   90.00
#
_symmetry.space_group_name_H-M   'P 1'
#
loop_
_entity.id
_entity.type
_entity.pdbx_description
1 polymer ?
#
loop_
_entity_poly.entity_id
_entity_poly.type
_entity_poly.pdbx_seq_one_letter_code
_entity_poly.pdbx_strand_id
1 'polypeptide(L)'
;MTMPPLSPTADAVVRKAEEEAHVEAELEQAREQEGYREPVPVEQLREEMKSEGVKLGGVTSSAEMLTIYNRYDGVPSQITTDQARQRLSVRFDPSHPWAGQLVWTTKPVEGREMGTLLCPLNPDSAERGYLDGLRFNAIICRKHNMKTAYDVDMHFEHKHKTIFKAVEKDKDRQMKEQQMALMREQTAAMNRMAAAQGDNGQAPEPAAAPVPTAVAPSREPCGLVGDDLLACPFVPPEEKDYELSMQAHRRHQHQGVTA
;
A
#
# COMPACT_ATOMS: atom_id res chain seq x y z
N MET A 1 -30.54 13.68 -20.42
CA MET A 1 -31.42 12.50 -20.29
C MET A 1 -30.51 11.29 -20.09
N THR A 2 -30.37 10.84 -18.85
CA THR A 2 -29.51 9.71 -18.48
C THR A 2 -30.36 8.45 -18.54
N MET A 3 -30.05 7.53 -19.45
CA MET A 3 -30.74 6.25 -19.56
C MET A 3 -30.43 5.40 -18.31
N PRO A 4 -31.43 4.75 -17.70
CA PRO A 4 -31.19 3.86 -16.57
C PRO A 4 -30.37 2.63 -17.03
N PRO A 5 -29.45 2.13 -16.19
CA PRO A 5 -28.71 0.92 -16.51
C PRO A 5 -29.68 -0.26 -16.64
N LEU A 6 -29.54 -1.01 -17.73
CA LEU A 6 -30.30 -2.24 -17.96
C LEU A 6 -30.00 -3.22 -16.82
N SER A 7 -31.06 -3.69 -16.16
CA SER A 7 -30.97 -4.75 -15.15
C SER A 7 -30.31 -5.98 -15.77
N PRO A 8 -29.40 -6.66 -15.05
CA PRO A 8 -28.81 -7.90 -15.56
C PRO A 8 -29.93 -8.87 -15.93
N THR A 9 -29.84 -9.44 -17.13
CA THR A 9 -30.79 -10.44 -17.60
C THR A 9 -30.74 -11.66 -16.70
N ALA A 10 -31.86 -12.37 -16.54
CA ALA A 10 -31.92 -13.57 -15.70
C ALA A 10 -30.82 -14.59 -16.07
N ASP A 11 -30.47 -14.67 -17.35
CA ASP A 11 -29.40 -15.53 -17.87
C ASP A 11 -28.01 -15.17 -17.33
N ALA A 12 -27.73 -13.88 -17.09
CA ALA A 12 -26.46 -13.44 -16.54
C ALA A 12 -26.30 -13.85 -15.07
N VAL A 13 -27.41 -13.91 -14.32
CA VAL A 13 -27.41 -14.35 -12.92
C VAL A 13 -27.19 -15.85 -12.82
N VAL A 14 -27.80 -16.63 -13.72
CA VAL A 14 -27.62 -18.10 -13.75
C VAL A 14 -26.18 -18.47 -14.12
N ARG A 15 -25.60 -17.86 -15.16
CA ARG A 15 -24.20 -18.13 -15.56
C ARG A 15 -23.20 -17.81 -14.46
N LYS A 16 -23.43 -16.72 -13.71
CA LYS A 16 -22.56 -16.36 -12.58
C LYS A 16 -22.65 -17.39 -11.44
N ALA A 17 -23.84 -17.90 -11.15
CA ALA A 17 -24.02 -18.93 -10.14
C ALA A 17 -23.36 -20.27 -10.54
N GLU A 18 -23.39 -20.63 -11.82
CA GLU A 18 -22.69 -21.81 -12.35
C GLU A 18 -21.16 -21.67 -12.26
N GLU A 19 -20.62 -20.49 -12.57
CA GLU A 19 -19.19 -20.20 -12.43
C GLU A 19 -18.74 -20.24 -10.97
N GLU A 20 -19.50 -19.63 -10.04
CA GLU A 20 -19.21 -19.67 -8.61
C GLU A 20 -19.22 -21.11 -8.07
N ALA A 21 -20.17 -21.95 -8.50
CA ALA A 21 -20.23 -23.37 -8.12
C ALA A 21 -19.06 -24.19 -8.66
N HIS A 22 -18.59 -23.91 -9.88
CA HIS A 22 -17.41 -24.60 -10.45
C HIS A 22 -16.13 -24.25 -9.68
N VAL A 23 -15.96 -22.97 -9.33
CA VAL A 23 -14.79 -22.51 -8.55
C VAL A 23 -14.79 -23.13 -7.15
N GLU A 24 -15.95 -23.24 -6.50
CA GLU A 24 -16.05 -23.88 -5.18
C GLU A 24 -15.72 -25.39 -5.24
N ALA A 25 -16.20 -26.09 -6.27
CA ALA A 25 -15.89 -27.51 -6.48
C ALA A 25 -14.40 -27.76 -6.77
N GLU A 26 -13.75 -26.87 -7.52
CA GLU A 26 -12.31 -26.94 -7.81
C GLU A 26 -11.46 -26.67 -6.55
N LEU A 27 -11.90 -25.74 -5.70
CA LEU A 27 -11.27 -25.46 -4.41
C LEU A 27 -11.40 -26.64 -3.44
N GLU A 28 -12.53 -27.34 -3.43
CA GLU A 28 -12.75 -28.54 -2.61
C GLU A 28 -11.87 -29.70 -3.08
N GLN A 29 -11.76 -29.93 -4.39
CA GLN A 29 -10.82 -30.91 -4.96
C GLN A 29 -9.35 -30.57 -4.64
N ALA A 30 -8.96 -29.30 -4.72
CA ALA A 30 -7.61 -28.89 -4.34
C ALA A 30 -7.34 -29.17 -2.86
N ARG A 31 -8.33 -28.94 -2.00
CA ARG A 31 -8.26 -29.24 -0.56
C ARG A 31 -8.14 -30.74 -0.27
N GLU A 32 -8.80 -31.59 -1.05
CA GLU A 32 -8.69 -33.04 -0.96
C GLU A 32 -7.36 -33.57 -1.53
N GLN A 33 -6.86 -32.99 -2.62
CA GLN A 33 -5.58 -33.36 -3.24
C GLN A 33 -4.36 -32.90 -2.44
N GLU A 34 -4.46 -31.76 -1.75
CA GLU A 34 -3.53 -31.36 -0.68
C GLU A 34 -3.67 -32.22 0.58
N GLY A 35 -4.42 -33.33 0.47
CA GLY A 35 -4.40 -34.55 1.26
C GLY A 35 -3.54 -34.44 2.50
N TYR A 36 -4.21 -34.37 3.65
CA TYR A 36 -3.65 -34.42 4.99
C TYR A 36 -2.35 -35.23 5.01
N ARG A 37 -1.21 -34.52 4.91
CA ARG A 37 0.08 -35.17 4.99
C ARG A 37 0.21 -35.63 6.41
N GLU A 38 0.03 -36.92 6.62
CA GLU A 38 0.11 -37.54 7.92
C GLU A 38 1.42 -37.06 8.59
N PRO A 39 1.32 -36.45 9.79
CA PRO A 39 2.48 -35.86 10.42
C PRO A 39 3.54 -36.95 10.59
N VAL A 40 4.70 -36.74 9.95
CA VAL A 40 5.81 -37.69 10.05
C VAL A 40 6.11 -37.89 11.54
N PRO A 41 6.18 -39.15 12.03
CA PRO A 41 6.48 -39.42 13.42
C PRO A 41 7.77 -38.71 13.85
N VAL A 42 7.74 -38.08 15.02
CA VAL A 42 8.84 -37.24 15.54
C VAL A 42 10.17 -38.03 15.61
N GLU A 43 10.08 -39.34 15.77
CA GLU A 43 11.18 -40.29 15.86
C GLU A 43 11.91 -40.46 14.52
N GLN A 44 11.17 -40.55 13.40
CA GLN A 44 11.78 -40.61 12.06
C GLN A 44 12.50 -39.29 11.73
N LEU A 45 11.87 -38.16 12.06
CA LEU A 45 12.49 -36.84 11.95
C LEU A 45 13.78 -36.76 12.76
N ARG A 46 13.80 -37.34 13.96
CA ARG A 46 14.98 -37.32 14.84
C ARG A 46 16.13 -38.16 14.30
N GLU A 47 15.88 -39.31 13.69
CA GLU A 47 16.91 -40.13 13.04
C GLU A 47 17.49 -39.48 11.78
N GLU A 48 16.64 -38.87 10.94
CA GLU A 48 17.08 -38.14 9.74
C GLU A 48 17.89 -36.89 10.10
N MET A 49 17.46 -36.11 11.09
CA MET A 49 18.23 -34.94 11.55
C MET A 49 19.59 -35.35 12.13
N LYS A 50 19.66 -36.53 12.76
CA LYS A 50 20.91 -37.08 13.33
C LYS A 50 21.86 -37.56 12.23
N SER A 51 21.36 -38.13 11.14
CA SER A 51 22.18 -38.59 10.01
C SER A 51 22.76 -37.43 9.20
N GLU A 52 22.06 -36.30 9.11
CA GLU A 52 22.58 -35.06 8.51
C GLU A 52 23.54 -34.27 9.42
N GLY A 53 23.84 -34.79 10.61
CA GLY A 53 24.77 -34.18 11.57
C GLY A 53 24.22 -32.93 12.27
N VAL A 54 22.90 -32.72 12.24
CA VAL A 54 22.24 -31.63 12.97
C VAL A 54 22.14 -32.03 14.43
N LYS A 55 23.21 -31.75 15.20
CA LYS A 55 23.21 -31.88 16.66
C LYS A 55 22.33 -30.78 17.27
N LEU A 56 21.02 -30.97 17.27
CA LEU A 56 20.16 -30.29 18.23
C LEU A 56 20.48 -30.91 19.60
N GLY A 57 21.44 -30.31 20.32
CA GLY A 57 21.64 -30.60 21.73
C GLY A 57 20.30 -30.47 22.47
N GLY A 58 20.10 -31.19 23.57
CA GLY A 58 18.85 -31.20 24.33
C GLY A 58 18.46 -29.81 24.85
N VAL A 59 17.89 -28.98 24.00
CA VAL A 59 17.34 -27.68 24.35
C VAL A 59 15.90 -27.92 24.78
N THR A 60 15.71 -28.01 26.09
CA THR A 60 14.41 -28.14 26.77
C THR A 60 13.74 -26.77 27.01
N SER A 61 14.38 -25.67 26.58
CA SER A 61 13.85 -24.32 26.75
C SER A 61 13.27 -23.79 25.44
N SER A 62 11.94 -23.64 25.39
CA SER A 62 11.17 -23.10 24.26
C SER A 62 11.46 -21.62 23.96
N ALA A 63 12.30 -20.95 24.76
CA ALA A 63 12.62 -19.53 24.64
C ALA A 63 13.90 -19.22 23.84
N GLU A 64 14.72 -20.22 23.49
CA GLU A 64 15.96 -19.98 22.73
C GLU A 64 15.66 -19.72 21.25
N MET A 65 16.10 -18.56 20.75
CA MET A 65 15.99 -18.15 19.35
C MET A 65 17.16 -18.74 18.56
N LEU A 66 16.87 -19.62 17.60
CA LEU A 66 17.83 -20.21 16.69
C LEU A 66 17.79 -19.48 15.34
N THR A 67 18.96 -19.23 14.75
CA THR A 67 19.04 -18.75 13.37
C THR A 67 19.14 -19.95 12.43
N ILE A 68 18.20 -20.07 11.51
CA ILE A 68 18.24 -21.01 10.38
C ILE A 68 18.36 -20.24 9.07
N TYR A 69 18.88 -20.88 8.04
CA TYR A 69 19.08 -20.30 6.72
C TYR A 69 18.24 -21.07 5.71
N ASN A 70 17.56 -20.37 4.82
CA ASN A 70 16.90 -21.03 3.69
C ASN A 70 17.98 -21.41 2.65
N ARG A 71 17.99 -22.67 2.24
CA ARG A 71 18.97 -23.24 1.31
C ARG A 71 18.86 -22.65 -0.09
N TYR A 72 17.71 -22.08 -0.45
CA TYR A 72 17.46 -21.49 -1.77
C TYR A 72 17.94 -20.06 -1.90
N ASP A 73 17.73 -19.22 -0.89
CA ASP A 73 18.06 -17.79 -0.96
C ASP A 73 19.25 -17.42 -0.06
N GLY A 74 19.65 -18.29 0.87
CA GLY A 74 20.67 -18.02 1.88
C GLY A 74 20.18 -17.11 3.00
N VAL A 75 18.90 -16.77 3.05
CA VAL A 75 18.36 -15.76 3.96
C VAL A 75 18.28 -16.32 5.39
N PRO A 76 18.89 -15.63 6.37
CA PRO A 76 18.73 -16.01 7.77
C PRO A 76 17.31 -15.70 8.27
N SER A 77 16.76 -16.62 9.06
CA SER A 77 15.50 -16.48 9.78
C SER A 77 15.72 -16.83 11.24
N GLN A 78 15.38 -15.91 12.13
CA GLN A 78 15.43 -16.15 13.58
C GLN A 78 14.08 -16.67 14.04
N ILE A 79 14.06 -17.86 14.63
CA ILE A 79 12.84 -18.56 15.03
C ILE A 79 13.08 -19.30 16.35
N THR A 80 12.02 -19.67 17.04
CA THR A 80 12.15 -20.49 18.25
C THR A 80 12.59 -21.92 17.91
N THR A 81 13.17 -22.61 18.88
CA THR A 81 13.66 -23.99 18.68
C THR A 81 12.56 -24.95 18.19
N ASP A 82 11.32 -24.81 18.68
CA ASP A 82 10.19 -25.65 18.25
C ASP A 82 9.82 -25.39 16.78
N GLN A 83 9.80 -24.11 16.38
CA GLN A 83 9.60 -23.73 14.98
C GLN A 83 10.76 -24.22 14.10
N ALA A 84 11.99 -24.22 14.62
CA ALA A 84 13.14 -24.70 13.88
C ALA A 84 13.04 -26.19 13.56
N ARG A 85 12.54 -27.02 14.48
CA ARG A 85 12.30 -28.44 14.19
C ARG A 85 11.31 -28.63 13.05
N GLN A 86 10.20 -27.88 13.07
CA GLN A 86 9.20 -27.93 12.01
C GLN A 86 9.71 -27.39 10.67
N ARG A 87 10.53 -26.33 10.67
CA ARG A 87 11.07 -25.72 9.46
C ARG A 87 12.19 -26.56 8.84
N LEU A 88 13.07 -27.12 9.67
CA LEU A 88 14.17 -27.97 9.21
C LEU A 88 13.69 -29.28 8.58
N SER A 89 12.46 -29.72 8.84
CA SER A 89 11.86 -30.87 8.17
C SER A 89 11.18 -30.58 6.84
N VAL A 90 10.98 -29.30 6.49
CA VAL A 90 10.31 -28.94 5.24
C VAL A 90 11.24 -29.27 4.07
N ARG A 91 10.72 -30.03 3.10
CA ARG A 91 11.39 -30.36 1.84
C ARG A 91 10.81 -29.54 0.69
N PHE A 92 11.62 -29.29 -0.33
CA PHE A 92 11.14 -28.65 -1.56
C PHE A 92 10.10 -29.54 -2.25
N ASP A 93 9.10 -28.87 -2.82
CA ASP A 93 8.06 -29.49 -3.63
C ASP A 93 8.66 -30.24 -4.85
N PRO A 94 8.04 -31.35 -5.31
CA PRO A 94 8.46 -32.06 -6.52
C PRO A 94 8.61 -31.19 -7.78
N SER A 95 7.86 -30.09 -7.88
CA SER A 95 7.95 -29.12 -8.98
C SER A 95 9.21 -28.26 -8.96
N HIS A 96 9.92 -28.20 -7.84
CA HIS A 96 11.09 -27.35 -7.66
C HIS A 96 12.38 -28.05 -8.15
N PRO A 97 13.37 -27.34 -8.74
CA PRO A 97 14.63 -27.94 -9.21
C PRO A 97 15.45 -28.66 -8.12
N TRP A 98 15.17 -28.38 -6.85
CA TRP A 98 15.78 -29.04 -5.67
C TRP A 98 14.80 -29.94 -4.92
N ALA A 99 13.81 -30.49 -5.62
CA ALA A 99 12.82 -31.41 -5.09
C ALA A 99 13.42 -32.46 -4.15
N GLY A 100 12.75 -32.68 -3.01
CA GLY A 100 13.18 -33.66 -2.01
C GLY A 100 14.33 -33.22 -1.11
N GLN A 101 15.06 -32.13 -1.41
CA GLN A 101 16.05 -31.56 -0.49
C GLN A 101 15.36 -30.73 0.61
N LEU A 102 16.01 -30.59 1.77
CA LEU A 102 15.55 -29.70 2.83
C LEU A 102 15.57 -28.23 2.37
N VAL A 103 14.50 -27.50 2.69
CA VAL A 103 14.38 -26.07 2.40
C VAL A 103 15.27 -25.24 3.33
N TRP A 104 15.46 -25.69 4.57
CA TRP A 104 16.17 -24.94 5.60
C TRP A 104 17.40 -25.70 6.09
N THR A 105 18.40 -24.97 6.59
CA THR A 105 19.62 -25.52 7.19
C THR A 105 20.06 -24.65 8.36
N THR A 106 20.80 -25.23 9.29
CA THR A 106 21.41 -24.48 10.41
C THR A 106 22.75 -23.83 10.01
N LYS A 107 23.34 -24.25 8.89
CA LYS A 107 24.62 -23.73 8.41
C LYS A 107 24.39 -22.57 7.44
N PRO A 108 25.15 -21.46 7.54
CA PRO A 108 25.08 -20.40 6.54
C PRO A 108 25.40 -20.97 5.16
N VAL A 109 24.62 -20.56 4.16
CA VAL A 109 24.79 -21.01 2.78
C VAL A 109 25.81 -20.09 2.12
N GLU A 110 27.02 -20.59 1.90
CA GLU A 110 28.08 -19.85 1.24
C GLU A 110 27.74 -19.59 -0.24
N GLY A 111 28.16 -18.43 -0.77
CA GLY A 111 28.08 -18.11 -2.19
C GLY A 111 26.72 -17.65 -2.72
N ARG A 112 25.69 -17.47 -1.88
CA ARG A 112 24.43 -16.84 -2.30
C ARG A 112 24.46 -15.33 -2.05
N GLU A 113 24.25 -14.57 -3.11
CA GLU A 113 24.10 -13.11 -3.03
C GLU A 113 22.83 -12.78 -2.24
N MET A 114 23.01 -12.27 -1.03
CA MET A 114 21.94 -11.62 -0.30
C MET A 114 21.60 -10.33 -1.03
N GLY A 115 20.31 -10.11 -1.24
CA GLY A 115 19.85 -8.83 -1.77
C GLY A 115 20.26 -7.69 -0.83
N THR A 116 20.61 -6.55 -1.40
CA THR A 116 21.04 -5.36 -0.64
C THR A 116 19.92 -4.33 -0.48
N LEU A 117 18.78 -4.55 -1.13
CA LEU A 117 17.68 -3.59 -1.14
C LEU A 117 16.88 -3.66 0.16
N LEU A 118 16.53 -2.49 0.66
CA LEU A 118 15.80 -2.26 1.91
C LEU A 118 14.34 -1.91 1.63
N CYS A 119 13.45 -2.24 2.57
CA CYS A 119 12.06 -1.81 2.49
C CYS A 119 11.99 -0.29 2.64
N PRO A 120 11.09 0.45 1.97
CA PRO A 120 10.93 1.90 2.17
C PRO A 120 10.73 2.32 3.63
N LEU A 121 10.12 1.44 4.45
CA LEU A 121 9.93 1.66 5.89
C LEU A 121 11.13 1.27 6.76
N ASN A 122 12.21 0.77 6.18
CA ASN A 122 13.46 0.52 6.90
C ASN A 122 14.10 1.86 7.30
N PRO A 123 14.64 2.01 8.51
CA PRO A 123 15.24 3.27 8.96
C PRO A 123 16.41 3.72 8.08
N ASP A 124 17.12 2.79 7.46
CA ASP A 124 18.30 3.07 6.63
C ASP A 124 17.93 3.25 5.14
N SER A 125 16.63 3.17 4.79
CA SER A 125 16.18 3.37 3.40
C SER A 125 16.21 4.84 3.00
N ALA A 126 16.60 5.14 1.76
CA ALA A 126 16.60 6.49 1.20
C ALA A 126 15.18 7.11 1.17
N GLU A 127 14.14 6.29 1.03
CA GLU A 127 12.75 6.77 0.99
C GLU A 127 12.16 7.09 2.38
N ARG A 128 12.92 6.79 3.44
CA ARG A 128 12.44 6.94 4.81
C ARG A 128 12.00 8.37 5.13
N GLY A 129 12.77 9.37 4.69
CA GLY A 129 12.47 10.78 4.93
C GLY A 129 11.15 11.23 4.29
N TYR A 130 10.82 10.71 3.10
CA TYR A 130 9.54 11.00 2.46
C TYR A 130 8.36 10.42 3.26
N LEU A 131 8.49 9.17 3.73
CA LEU A 131 7.45 8.49 4.51
C LEU A 131 7.27 9.09 5.91
N ASP A 132 8.34 9.57 6.52
CA ASP A 132 8.28 10.29 7.79
C ASP A 132 7.51 11.62 7.63
N GLY A 133 7.62 12.29 6.48
CA GLY A 133 6.81 13.47 6.13
C GLY A 133 5.30 13.18 6.05
N LEU A 134 4.93 11.97 5.63
CA LEU A 134 3.56 11.47 5.62
C LEU A 134 3.07 10.94 6.98
N ARG A 135 3.85 11.13 8.06
CA ARG A 135 3.54 10.66 9.44
C ARG A 135 3.54 9.14 9.61
N PHE A 136 4.27 8.39 8.77
CA PHE A 136 4.46 6.94 8.94
C PHE A 136 5.67 6.55 9.81
N ASN A 137 6.19 7.50 10.59
CA ASN A 137 7.44 7.35 11.34
C ASN A 137 7.40 6.28 12.44
N ALA A 138 6.22 5.94 12.97
CA ALA A 138 6.07 4.93 14.01
C ALA A 138 6.24 3.48 13.50
N ILE A 139 6.13 3.25 12.18
CA ILE A 139 6.12 1.90 11.61
C ILE A 139 7.51 1.61 11.04
N ILE A 140 8.13 0.54 11.53
CA ILE A 140 9.49 0.16 11.15
C ILE A 140 9.48 -1.25 10.58
N CYS A 141 9.97 -1.40 9.35
CA CYS A 141 10.19 -2.71 8.76
C CYS A 141 11.66 -3.13 8.90
N ARG A 142 11.89 -4.35 9.43
CA ARG A 142 13.25 -4.91 9.60
C ARG A 142 13.76 -5.70 8.39
N LYS A 143 12.95 -5.83 7.33
CA LYS A 143 13.34 -6.54 6.11
C LYS A 143 14.41 -5.73 5.37
N HIS A 144 15.57 -6.34 5.15
CA HIS A 144 16.77 -5.66 4.64
C HIS A 144 17.50 -6.44 3.53
N ASN A 145 16.90 -7.52 3.02
CA ASN A 145 17.58 -8.46 2.13
C ASN A 145 16.77 -8.79 0.88
N MET A 146 16.27 -7.76 0.19
CA MET A 146 15.50 -7.93 -1.05
C MET A 146 16.44 -7.85 -2.26
N LYS A 147 16.25 -8.77 -3.20
CA LYS A 147 17.18 -8.98 -4.33
C LYS A 147 16.91 -7.99 -5.46
N THR A 148 15.63 -7.75 -5.75
CA THR A 148 15.20 -6.91 -6.86
C THR A 148 14.28 -5.79 -6.36
N ALA A 149 14.15 -4.71 -7.13
CA ALA A 149 13.20 -3.64 -6.83
C ALA A 149 11.75 -4.16 -6.83
N TYR A 150 11.44 -5.13 -7.69
CA TYR A 150 10.14 -5.79 -7.71
C TYR A 150 9.83 -6.49 -6.37
N ASP A 151 10.82 -7.15 -5.75
CA ASP A 151 10.64 -7.76 -4.43
C ASP A 151 10.37 -6.71 -3.34
N VAL A 152 10.94 -5.52 -3.48
CA VAL A 152 10.69 -4.39 -2.59
C VAL A 152 9.25 -3.93 -2.70
N ASP A 153 8.77 -3.71 -3.93
CA ASP A 153 7.40 -3.30 -4.20
C ASP A 153 6.41 -4.35 -3.69
N MET A 154 6.64 -5.63 -4.01
CA MET A 154 5.76 -6.71 -3.57
C MET A 154 5.75 -6.89 -2.05
N HIS A 155 6.91 -6.78 -1.41
CA HIS A 155 6.98 -6.80 0.05
C HIS A 155 6.20 -5.62 0.64
N PHE A 156 6.36 -4.43 0.07
CA PHE A 156 5.71 -3.22 0.56
C PHE A 156 4.19 -3.28 0.39
N GLU A 157 3.71 -3.72 -0.78
CA GLU A 157 2.30 -3.92 -1.08
C GLU A 157 1.66 -4.97 -0.14
N HIS A 158 2.30 -6.13 0.03
CA HIS A 158 1.70 -7.23 0.78
C HIS A 158 1.83 -7.10 2.29
N LYS A 159 2.99 -6.63 2.80
CA LYS A 159 3.24 -6.54 4.25
C LYS A 159 2.81 -5.19 4.83
N HIS A 160 2.74 -4.14 4.02
CA HIS A 160 2.42 -2.79 4.45
C HIS A 160 1.27 -2.18 3.64
N LYS A 161 0.29 -3.00 3.28
CA LYS A 161 -0.86 -2.68 2.42
C LYS A 161 -1.50 -1.31 2.68
N THR A 162 -1.73 -0.95 3.94
CA THR A 162 -2.35 0.35 4.30
C THR A 162 -1.45 1.53 3.94
N ILE A 163 -0.15 1.42 4.24
CA ILE A 163 0.84 2.47 3.96
C ILE A 163 1.07 2.56 2.46
N PHE A 164 1.20 1.42 1.78
CA PHE A 164 1.33 1.35 0.33
C PHE A 164 0.19 2.10 -0.37
N LYS A 165 -1.08 1.81 -0.02
CA LYS A 165 -2.24 2.51 -0.56
C LYS A 165 -2.24 4.01 -0.30
N ALA A 166 -1.77 4.44 0.88
CA ALA A 166 -1.67 5.86 1.21
C ALA A 166 -0.59 6.55 0.36
N VAL A 167 0.56 5.90 0.17
CA VAL A 167 1.65 6.38 -0.69
C VAL A 167 1.22 6.45 -2.15
N GLU A 168 0.54 5.42 -2.66
CA GLU A 168 -0.01 5.44 -4.03
C GLU A 168 -1.01 6.57 -4.22
N LYS A 169 -1.92 6.77 -3.25
CA LYS A 169 -2.91 7.85 -3.30
C LYS A 169 -2.24 9.23 -3.31
N ASP A 170 -1.15 9.40 -2.56
CA ASP A 170 -0.39 10.64 -2.56
C ASP A 170 0.34 10.85 -3.90
N LYS A 171 1.00 9.82 -4.43
CA LYS A 171 1.64 9.86 -5.76
C LYS A 171 0.63 10.20 -6.86
N ASP A 172 -0.56 9.59 -6.83
CA ASP A 172 -1.65 9.89 -7.78
C ASP A 172 -2.13 11.34 -7.66
N ARG A 173 -2.27 11.87 -6.44
CA ARG A 173 -2.58 13.29 -6.21
C ARG A 173 -1.51 14.20 -6.80
N GLN A 174 -0.24 13.94 -6.52
CA GLN A 174 0.88 14.73 -7.04
C GLN A 174 0.92 14.69 -8.58
N MET A 175 0.74 13.52 -9.20
CA MET A 175 0.69 13.40 -10.66
C MET A 175 -0.48 14.19 -11.26
N LYS A 176 -1.66 14.13 -10.66
CA LYS A 176 -2.83 14.91 -11.10
C LYS A 176 -2.60 16.42 -10.97
N GLU A 177 -2.00 16.87 -9.87
CA GLU A 177 -1.65 18.28 -9.66
C GLU A 177 -0.63 18.77 -10.69
N GLN A 178 0.41 17.97 -10.97
CA GLN A 178 1.39 18.25 -12.01
C GLN A 178 0.76 18.33 -13.40
N GLN A 179 -0.14 17.39 -13.73
CA GLN A 179 -0.86 17.38 -15.01
C GLN A 179 -1.76 18.61 -15.16
N MET A 180 -2.49 18.99 -14.10
CA MET A 180 -3.32 20.20 -14.11
C MET A 180 -2.49 21.48 -14.23
N ALA A 181 -1.34 21.53 -13.54
CA ALA A 181 -0.41 22.66 -13.64
C ALA A 181 0.12 22.81 -15.08
N LEU A 182 0.53 21.70 -15.70
CA LEU A 182 0.98 21.68 -17.09
C LEU A 182 -0.13 22.09 -18.07
N MET A 183 -1.37 21.64 -17.87
CA MET A 183 -2.51 22.05 -18.71
C MET A 183 -2.83 23.55 -18.56
N ARG A 184 -2.73 24.10 -17.33
CA ARG A 184 -2.90 25.54 -17.10
C ARG A 184 -1.81 26.35 -17.79
N GLU A 185 -0.57 25.89 -17.75
CA GLU A 185 0.55 26.54 -18.42
C GLU A 185 0.38 26.53 -19.94
N GLN A 186 0.02 25.39 -20.53
CA GLN A 186 -0.27 25.27 -21.96
C GLN A 186 -1.42 26.20 -22.38
N THR A 187 -2.50 26.24 -21.60
CA THR A 187 -3.65 27.11 -21.87
C THR A 187 -3.25 28.59 -21.79
N ALA A 188 -2.46 28.97 -20.78
CA ALA A 188 -1.94 30.32 -20.63
C ALA A 188 -0.98 30.70 -21.77
N ALA A 189 -0.21 29.76 -22.29
CA ALA A 189 0.63 29.98 -23.47
C ALA A 189 -0.20 30.17 -24.75
N MET A 190 -1.23 29.35 -24.97
CA MET A 190 -2.15 29.50 -26.11
C MET A 190 -2.90 30.82 -26.07
N ASN A 191 -3.41 31.23 -24.90
CA ASN A 191 -4.10 32.50 -24.75
C ASN A 191 -3.17 33.70 -25.02
N ARG A 192 -1.88 33.61 -24.64
CA ARG A 192 -0.88 34.63 -24.96
C ARG A 192 -0.61 34.74 -26.47
N MET A 193 -0.53 33.60 -27.17
CA MET A 193 -0.36 33.60 -28.63
C MET A 193 -1.61 34.15 -29.36
N ALA A 194 -2.80 33.77 -28.90
CA ALA A 194 -4.06 34.28 -29.46
C ALA A 194 -4.19 35.79 -29.27
N ALA A 195 -3.86 36.31 -28.08
CA ALA A 195 -3.85 37.75 -27.81
C ALA A 195 -2.85 38.51 -28.70
N ALA A 196 -1.65 37.95 -28.91
CA ALA A 196 -0.64 38.56 -29.78
C ALA A 196 -1.03 38.58 -31.28
N GLN A 197 -1.87 37.64 -31.72
CA GLN A 197 -2.37 37.63 -33.11
C GLN A 197 -3.56 38.58 -33.31
N GLY A 198 -4.39 38.81 -32.29
CA GLY A 198 -5.53 39.72 -32.36
C GLY A 198 -5.17 41.20 -32.48
N ASP A 199 -3.97 41.60 -32.03
CA ASP A 199 -3.56 43.01 -31.97
C ASP A 199 -2.85 43.51 -33.25
N ASN A 200 -2.57 42.64 -34.22
CA ASN A 200 -1.91 43.01 -35.48
C ASN A 200 -2.88 43.49 -36.59
N GLY A 201 -4.20 43.52 -36.32
CA GLY A 201 -5.22 43.86 -37.33
C GLY A 201 -5.92 45.20 -37.16
N GLN A 202 -5.88 45.80 -35.97
CA GLN A 202 -6.52 47.09 -35.70
C GLN A 202 -5.43 48.17 -35.65
N ALA A 203 -5.21 48.86 -36.77
CA ALA A 203 -4.44 50.10 -36.76
C ALA A 203 -5.05 51.01 -35.66
N PRO A 204 -4.25 51.54 -34.71
CA PRO A 204 -4.77 52.38 -33.65
C PRO A 204 -5.39 53.62 -34.30
N GLU A 205 -6.72 53.67 -34.34
CA GLU A 205 -7.43 54.91 -34.59
C GLU A 205 -7.05 55.86 -33.44
N PRO A 206 -6.52 57.07 -33.71
CA PRO A 206 -5.98 57.96 -32.70
C PRO A 206 -7.10 58.44 -31.76
N ALA A 207 -7.29 57.71 -30.66
CA ALA A 207 -8.24 58.07 -29.62
C ALA A 207 -7.72 59.28 -28.83
N ALA A 208 -8.60 60.28 -28.74
CA ALA A 208 -8.40 61.57 -28.10
C ALA A 208 -7.90 61.46 -26.64
N ALA A 209 -7.09 62.45 -26.26
CA ALA A 209 -6.41 62.57 -24.98
C ALA A 209 -7.35 62.40 -23.76
N PRO A 210 -6.96 61.60 -22.76
CA PRO A 210 -7.69 61.50 -21.50
C PRO A 210 -7.49 62.77 -20.65
N VAL A 211 -8.60 63.33 -20.19
CA VAL A 211 -8.63 64.45 -19.24
C VAL A 211 -8.22 63.95 -17.85
N PRO A 212 -7.34 64.63 -17.12
CA PRO A 212 -6.91 64.23 -15.78
C PRO A 212 -8.05 64.44 -14.76
N THR A 213 -8.66 63.35 -14.29
CA THR A 213 -9.56 63.37 -13.14
C THR A 213 -8.75 63.22 -11.86
N ALA A 214 -8.94 64.20 -10.97
CA ALA A 214 -8.20 64.44 -9.76
C ALA A 214 -8.18 63.27 -8.77
N VAL A 215 -7.01 63.13 -8.15
CA VAL A 215 -6.65 62.25 -7.03
C VAL A 215 -7.55 62.51 -5.83
N ALA A 216 -8.24 61.48 -5.34
CA ALA A 216 -8.83 61.45 -4.01
C ALA A 216 -7.85 60.78 -3.02
N PRO A 217 -7.68 61.32 -1.81
CA PRO A 217 -6.65 60.88 -0.86
C PRO A 217 -6.97 59.53 -0.21
N SER A 218 -5.87 58.80 0.02
CA SER A 218 -5.72 57.55 0.73
C SER A 218 -6.42 57.54 2.09
N ARG A 219 -7.29 56.55 2.31
CA ARG A 219 -7.75 56.16 3.64
C ARG A 219 -6.92 54.96 4.10
N GLU A 220 -6.04 55.21 5.05
CA GLU A 220 -5.41 54.17 5.87
C GLU A 220 -6.49 53.45 6.70
N PRO A 221 -6.61 52.13 6.65
CA PRO A 221 -7.24 51.39 7.73
C PRO A 221 -6.23 51.21 8.87
N CYS A 222 -6.62 51.75 10.02
CA CYS A 222 -5.98 51.66 11.32
C CYS A 222 -5.36 50.28 11.61
N GLY A 223 -4.19 50.33 12.25
CA GLY A 223 -3.71 49.22 13.06
C GLY A 223 -4.72 48.87 14.14
N LEU A 224 -5.13 47.60 14.14
CA LEU A 224 -5.59 46.92 15.34
C LEU A 224 -4.46 45.97 15.74
N VAL A 225 -3.55 46.54 16.53
CA VAL A 225 -2.85 45.82 17.59
C VAL A 225 -3.91 45.33 18.57
N GLY A 226 -4.03 44.01 18.67
CA GLY A 226 -4.92 43.30 19.58
C GLY A 226 -4.28 41.96 19.92
N ASP A 227 -3.27 42.01 20.78
CA ASP A 227 -2.83 40.89 21.60
C ASP A 227 -4.02 40.48 22.49
N ASP A 228 -4.83 39.51 22.06
CA ASP A 228 -5.68 38.64 22.89
C ASP A 228 -6.61 37.82 21.99
N LEU A 229 -6.03 36.88 21.23
CA LEU A 229 -6.78 35.72 20.76
C LEU A 229 -6.40 34.54 21.64
N LEU A 230 -7.17 34.43 22.74
CA LEU A 230 -7.36 33.18 23.44
C LEU A 230 -7.45 32.05 22.43
N ALA A 231 -6.56 31.08 22.60
CA ALA A 231 -6.61 29.78 21.97
C ALA A 231 -8.02 29.19 22.13
N CYS A 232 -8.82 29.25 21.07
CA CYS A 232 -9.84 28.23 20.85
C CYS A 232 -9.07 26.96 20.47
N PRO A 233 -9.04 25.91 21.31
CA PRO A 233 -8.61 24.61 20.81
C PRO A 233 -9.63 24.22 19.74
N PHE A 234 -9.23 24.32 18.47
CA PHE A 234 -9.89 23.60 17.41
C PHE A 234 -9.67 22.12 17.69
N VAL A 235 -10.56 21.53 18.48
CA VAL A 235 -10.68 20.09 18.68
C VAL A 235 -11.28 19.57 17.39
N PRO A 236 -10.52 18.87 16.53
CA PRO A 236 -11.13 18.18 15.39
C PRO A 236 -12.14 17.17 15.96
N PRO A 237 -13.38 17.10 15.44
CA PRO A 237 -14.30 16.06 15.87
C PRO A 237 -13.66 14.70 15.61
N GLU A 238 -13.58 13.87 16.64
CA GLU A 238 -13.17 12.48 16.50
C GLU A 238 -14.04 11.83 15.40
N GLU A 239 -13.40 11.24 14.38
CA GLU A 239 -14.04 10.66 13.19
C GLU A 239 -15.04 9.52 13.49
N LYS A 240 -15.28 9.17 14.76
CA LYS A 240 -16.15 8.06 15.16
C LYS A 240 -17.64 8.40 15.21
N ASP A 241 -18.02 9.68 15.20
CA ASP A 241 -19.43 10.09 15.32
C ASP A 241 -20.11 10.44 14.00
N TYR A 242 -19.36 10.53 12.89
CA TYR A 242 -19.94 10.91 11.58
C TYR A 242 -20.74 9.76 10.93
N GLU A 243 -20.36 8.50 11.15
CA GLU A 243 -21.11 7.35 10.62
C GLU A 243 -22.44 7.09 11.34
N LEU A 244 -22.51 7.33 12.66
CA LEU A 244 -23.77 7.21 13.42
C LEU A 244 -24.77 8.31 13.05
N SER A 245 -24.29 9.53 12.80
CA SER A 245 -25.11 10.67 12.35
C SER A 245 -25.76 10.41 10.99
N MET A 246 -25.03 9.81 10.05
CA MET A 246 -25.53 9.48 8.71
C MET A 246 -26.50 8.28 8.69
N GLN A 247 -26.40 7.34 9.64
CA GLN A 247 -27.38 6.25 9.78
C GLN A 247 -28.71 6.70 10.38
N ALA A 248 -28.71 7.68 11.30
CA ALA A 248 -29.93 8.22 11.88
C ALA A 248 -30.82 8.94 10.83
N HIS A 249 -30.21 9.64 9.86
CA HIS A 249 -30.97 10.32 8.82
C HIS A 249 -31.64 9.38 7.81
N ARG A 250 -31.07 8.18 7.58
CA ARG A 250 -31.63 7.18 6.65
C ARG A 250 -32.87 6.47 7.21
N ARG A 251 -33.02 6.39 8.54
CA ARG A 251 -34.21 5.77 9.17
C ARG A 251 -35.48 6.63 9.11
N HIS A 252 -35.36 7.95 8.97
CA HIS A 252 -36.53 8.83 8.93
C HIS A 252 -37.21 8.94 7.55
N GLN A 253 -36.55 8.51 6.46
CA GLN A 253 -37.14 8.62 5.11
C GLN A 253 -38.05 7.45 4.71
N HIS A 254 -38.09 6.35 5.47
CA HIS A 254 -38.87 5.15 5.11
C HIS A 254 -40.18 4.97 5.90
N GLN A 255 -40.57 5.89 6.78
CA GLN A 255 -41.81 5.76 7.57
C GLN A 255 -43.03 6.53 7.01
N GLY A 256 -42.99 7.00 5.76
CA GLY A 256 -43.99 7.93 5.22
C GLY A 256 -44.81 7.47 4.01
N VAL A 257 -44.87 6.17 3.66
CA VAL A 257 -45.62 5.70 2.48
C VAL A 257 -46.41 4.42 2.79
N THR A 258 -47.49 4.55 3.54
CA THR A 258 -48.63 3.61 3.48
C THR A 258 -49.90 4.41 3.72
N ALA A 259 -50.65 4.66 2.63
CA ALA A 259 -52.06 5.03 2.63
C ALA A 259 -52.77 4.06 1.68
#